data_AF-A0A354Q5B3-F1
#
_entry.id   AF-A0A354Q5B3-F1
#
_cell.length_a   1.000
_cell.length_b   1.000
_cell.length_c   1.000
_cell.angle_alpha   90.00
_cell.angle_beta   90.00
_cell.angle_gamma   90.00
#
_symmetry.space_group_name_H-M   'P 1'
#
loop_
_entity.id
_entity.type
_entity.pdbx_description
1 polymer ?
#
loop_
_entity_poly.entity_id
_entity_poly.type
_entity_poly.pdbx_seq_one_letter_code
_entity_poly.pdbx_strand_id
1 'polypeptide(L)'
;MTLTSVETVVAKAQTAQAEIETASQKTVDELITGLAWAILEPKTNRSLAEQAVRDTGLGNADDKIIKNHRKTLGLLRDLKHAPSCGIVR
;
A
#
# COMPACT_ATOMS: atom_id res chain seq x y z
N MET A 1 19.20 -12.68 -10.16
CA MET A 1 18.63 -11.59 -9.35
C MET A 1 19.78 -10.73 -8.86
N THR A 2 19.78 -9.44 -9.18
CA THR A 2 20.71 -8.48 -8.57
C THR A 2 20.21 -8.19 -7.15
N LEU A 3 20.98 -8.58 -6.14
CA LEU A 3 20.64 -8.30 -4.75
C LEU A 3 20.89 -6.82 -4.49
N THR A 4 19.82 -6.07 -4.24
CA THR A 4 19.94 -4.67 -3.79
C THR A 4 20.23 -4.68 -2.30
N SER A 5 21.24 -3.95 -1.84
CA SER A 5 21.55 -3.86 -0.41
C SER A 5 20.46 -3.10 0.35
N VAL A 6 20.34 -3.35 1.66
CA VAL A 6 19.39 -2.63 2.52
C VAL A 6 19.68 -1.13 2.49
N GLU A 7 20.95 -0.74 2.55
CA GLU A 7 21.36 0.68 2.49
C GLU A 7 20.88 1.35 1.21
N THR A 8 20.94 0.63 0.08
CA THR A 8 20.48 1.14 -1.21
C THR A 8 18.97 1.37 -1.23
N VAL A 9 18.18 0.46 -0.63
CA VAL A 9 16.72 0.61 -0.53
C VAL A 9 16.36 1.79 0.39
N VAL A 10 17.03 1.88 1.55
CA VAL A 10 16.79 2.96 2.52
C VAL A 10 17.14 4.32 1.94
N ALA A 11 18.27 4.46 1.24
CA ALA A 11 18.64 5.72 0.60
C ALA A 11 17.59 6.19 -0.42
N LYS A 12 17.05 5.28 -1.24
CA LYS A 12 15.96 5.60 -2.19
C LYS A 12 14.69 6.03 -1.46
N ALA A 13 14.35 5.37 -0.36
CA ALA A 13 13.18 5.71 0.44
C ALA A 13 13.32 7.10 1.08
N GLN A 14 14.51 7.49 1.54
CA GLN A 14 14.78 8.83 2.08
C GLN A 14 14.59 9.92 1.02
N THR A 15 15.10 9.70 -0.20
CA THR A 15 14.87 10.64 -1.32
C THR A 15 13.38 10.77 -1.63
N ALA A 16 12.66 9.66 -1.80
CA ALA A 16 11.23 9.68 -2.10
C ALA A 16 10.39 10.31 -0.97
N GLN A 17 10.77 10.08 0.30
CA GLN A 17 10.09 10.67 1.45
C GLN A 17 10.27 12.20 1.49
N ALA A 18 11.47 12.71 1.23
CA ALA A 18 11.73 14.15 1.14
C ALA A 18 10.91 14.82 0.02
N GLU A 19 10.70 14.14 -1.12
CA GLU A 19 9.89 14.66 -2.23
C GLU A 19 8.41 14.85 -1.86
N ILE A 20 7.86 13.99 -1.00
CA ILE A 20 6.44 14.06 -0.60
C ILE A 20 6.21 14.74 0.76
N GLU A 21 7.28 15.09 1.49
CA GLU A 21 7.22 15.63 2.85
C GLU A 21 6.38 16.91 2.94
N THR A 22 6.45 17.77 1.93
CA THR A 22 5.70 19.04 1.86
C THR A 22 4.43 18.94 1.01
N ALA A 23 3.98 17.73 0.68
CA ALA A 23 2.76 17.55 -0.09
C ALA A 23 1.52 18.01 0.69
N SER A 24 0.51 18.48 -0.04
CA SER A 24 -0.77 18.86 0.57
C SER A 24 -1.55 17.63 1.03
N GLN A 25 -2.45 17.80 2.00
CA GLN A 25 -3.37 16.72 2.44
C GLN A 25 -4.10 16.11 1.23
N LYS A 26 -4.62 16.94 0.32
CA LYS A 26 -5.30 16.48 -0.90
C LYS A 26 -4.42 15.56 -1.75
N THR A 27 -3.15 15.94 -1.94
CA THR A 27 -2.19 15.15 -2.72
C THR A 27 -1.92 13.80 -2.05
N VAL A 28 -1.73 13.80 -0.73
CA VAL A 28 -1.52 12.56 0.03
C VAL A 28 -2.76 11.66 -0.04
N ASP A 29 -3.96 12.22 0.13
CA ASP A 29 -5.22 11.47 0.04
C ASP A 29 -5.42 10.83 -1.35
N GLU A 30 -5.07 11.54 -2.42
CA GLU A 30 -5.09 11.03 -3.80
C GLU A 30 -4.08 9.88 -3.99
N LEU A 31 -2.86 10.02 -3.48
CA LEU A 31 -1.83 8.97 -3.52
C LEU A 31 -2.29 7.70 -2.78
N ILE A 32 -2.85 7.85 -1.58
CA ILE A 32 -3.36 6.73 -0.77
C ILE A 32 -4.55 6.05 -1.46
N THR A 33 -5.43 6.82 -2.09
CA THR A 33 -6.54 6.28 -2.89
C THR A 33 -6.03 5.47 -4.09
N GLY A 34 -5.01 5.99 -4.80
CA GLY A 34 -4.34 5.30 -5.89
C GLY A 34 -3.67 3.99 -5.45
N LEU A 35 -2.99 4.00 -4.30
CA LEU A 35 -2.39 2.81 -3.70
C LEU A 35 -3.44 1.75 -3.34
N ALA A 36 -4.56 2.18 -2.75
CA ALA A 36 -5.67 1.29 -2.44
C ALA A 36 -6.22 0.63 -3.72
N TRP A 37 -6.41 1.40 -4.80
CA TRP A 37 -6.81 0.83 -6.09
C TRP A 37 -5.78 -0.16 -6.64
N ALA A 38 -4.49 0.17 -6.61
CA ALA A 38 -3.43 -0.72 -7.11
C ALA A 38 -3.43 -2.10 -6.42
N ILE A 39 -3.77 -2.15 -5.13
CA ILE A 39 -3.91 -3.43 -4.39
C ILE A 39 -5.20 -4.16 -4.77
N LEU A 40 -6.28 -3.42 -5.01
CA LEU A 40 -7.63 -3.97 -5.17
C LEU A 40 -8.04 -4.28 -6.61
N GLU A 41 -7.31 -3.73 -7.59
CA GLU A 41 -7.53 -4.01 -9.00
C GLU A 41 -7.62 -5.54 -9.21
N PRO A 42 -8.66 -6.05 -9.89
CA PRO A 42 -9.00 -7.48 -9.86
C PRO A 42 -7.85 -8.42 -10.23
N LYS A 43 -7.03 -8.07 -11.22
CA LYS A 43 -5.90 -8.90 -11.65
C LYS A 43 -4.78 -8.89 -10.62
N THR A 44 -4.46 -7.70 -10.09
CA THR A 44 -3.41 -7.51 -9.08
C THR A 44 -3.77 -8.20 -7.77
N ASN A 45 -5.02 -8.05 -7.31
CA ASN A 45 -5.50 -8.68 -6.10
C ASN A 45 -5.42 -10.22 -6.19
N ARG A 46 -5.85 -10.80 -7.32
CA ARG A 46 -5.72 -12.24 -7.59
C ARG A 46 -4.25 -12.67 -7.59
N SER A 47 -3.38 -11.94 -8.30
CA SER A 47 -1.96 -12.25 -8.37
C SER A 47 -1.31 -12.28 -6.97
N LEU A 48 -1.57 -11.27 -6.14
CA LEU A 48 -1.06 -11.19 -4.77
C LEU A 48 -1.61 -12.32 -3.89
N ALA A 49 -2.90 -12.65 -4.02
CA ALA A 49 -3.54 -13.71 -3.26
C ALA A 49 -2.94 -15.08 -3.59
N GLU A 50 -2.79 -15.39 -4.88
CA GLU A 50 -2.19 -16.64 -5.32
C GLU A 50 -0.70 -16.72 -4.94
N GLN A 51 0.05 -15.63 -5.07
CA GLN A 51 1.45 -15.56 -4.64
C GLN A 51 1.58 -15.89 -3.16
N ALA A 52 0.74 -15.30 -2.31
CA ALA A 52 0.77 -15.56 -0.88
C ALA A 52 0.45 -17.03 -0.53
N VAL A 53 -0.46 -17.69 -1.26
CA VAL A 53 -0.70 -19.14 -1.06
C VAL A 53 0.52 -19.95 -1.50
N ARG A 54 1.08 -19.66 -2.69
CA ARG A 54 2.25 -20.36 -3.22
C ARG A 54 3.45 -20.28 -2.28
N ASP A 55 3.74 -19.11 -1.74
CA ASP A 55 4.94 -18.88 -0.92
C ASP A 55 4.82 -19.44 0.50
N THR A 56 3.60 -19.48 1.05
CA THR A 56 3.41 -19.83 2.48
C THR A 56 2.76 -21.18 2.69
N GLY A 57 2.04 -21.72 1.70
CA GLY A 57 1.19 -22.89 1.85
C GLY A 57 -0.06 -22.68 2.72
N LEU A 58 -0.37 -21.44 3.13
CA LEU A 58 -1.42 -21.13 4.09
C LEU A 58 -2.69 -20.54 3.44
N GLY A 59 -3.84 -21.17 3.67
CA GLY A 59 -5.15 -20.70 3.20
C GLY A 59 -5.40 -20.92 1.70
N ASN A 60 -6.38 -20.22 1.14
CA ASN A 60 -6.71 -20.26 -0.30
C ASN A 60 -6.75 -18.85 -0.92
N ALA A 61 -6.78 -18.79 -2.25
CA ALA A 61 -6.71 -17.52 -2.98
C ALA A 61 -7.98 -16.67 -2.82
N ASP A 62 -9.18 -17.29 -2.86
CA ASP A 62 -10.44 -16.56 -2.81
C ASP A 62 -10.64 -15.83 -1.47
N ASP A 63 -10.31 -16.48 -0.35
CA ASP A 63 -10.33 -15.87 0.97
C ASP A 63 -9.32 -14.71 1.08
N LYS A 64 -8.14 -14.87 0.46
CA LYS A 64 -7.13 -13.81 0.43
C LYS A 64 -7.55 -12.63 -0.45
N ILE A 65 -8.28 -12.86 -1.55
CA ILE A 65 -8.87 -11.80 -2.38
C ILE A 65 -9.86 -10.97 -1.54
N ILE A 66 -10.76 -11.65 -0.82
CA ILE A 66 -11.72 -11.00 0.09
C ILE A 66 -10.99 -10.28 1.22
N LYS A 67 -9.92 -10.88 1.78
CA LYS A 67 -9.09 -10.26 2.82
C LYS A 67 -8.46 -8.97 2.33
N ASN A 68 -7.80 -8.99 1.17
CA ASN A 68 -7.20 -7.80 0.55
C ASN A 68 -8.27 -6.72 0.34
N HIS A 69 -9.44 -7.09 -0.18
CA HIS A 69 -10.56 -6.19 -0.37
C HIS A 69 -11.03 -5.52 0.93
N ARG A 70 -11.39 -6.32 1.93
CA ARG A 70 -11.95 -5.81 3.20
C ARG A 70 -10.93 -5.04 4.02
N LYS A 71 -9.66 -5.48 4.05
CA LYS A 71 -8.61 -4.81 4.84
C LYS A 71 -8.20 -3.48 4.21
N THR A 72 -8.05 -3.42 2.89
CA THR A 72 -7.68 -2.17 2.21
C THR A 72 -8.81 -1.14 2.26
N LEU A 73 -10.06 -1.52 1.95
CA LEU A 73 -11.18 -0.57 2.02
C LEU A 73 -11.53 -0.15 3.46
N GLY A 74 -11.40 -1.07 4.42
CA GLY A 74 -11.58 -0.75 5.83
C GLY A 74 -10.61 0.34 6.28
N LEU A 75 -9.31 0.16 6.00
CA LEU A 75 -8.29 1.16 6.30
C LEU A 75 -8.52 2.48 5.53
N LEU A 76 -8.79 2.43 4.22
CA LEU A 76 -9.02 3.64 3.43
C LEU A 76 -10.17 4.49 3.99
N ARG A 77 -11.25 3.83 4.44
CA ARG A 77 -12.37 4.51 5.10
C ARG A 77 -11.93 5.18 6.41
N ASP A 78 -11.12 4.50 7.21
CA ASP A 78 -10.62 5.05 8.48
C ASP A 78 -9.67 6.23 8.24
N LEU A 79 -8.92 6.24 7.12
CA LEU A 79 -7.99 7.31 6.74
C LEU A 79 -8.65 8.53 6.07
N LYS A 80 -9.83 8.39 5.43
CA LYS A 80 -10.45 9.39 4.54
C LYS A 80 -10.57 10.81 5.12
N HIS A 81 -10.64 10.95 6.44
CA HIS A 81 -10.76 12.25 7.12
C HIS A 81 -9.70 12.44 8.21
N ALA A 82 -8.69 11.58 8.26
CA ALA A 82 -7.62 11.65 9.25
C ALA A 82 -6.57 12.68 8.79
N PRO A 83 -6.34 13.78 9.55
CA PRO A 83 -5.30 14.74 9.19
C PRO A 83 -3.91 14.11 9.35
N SER A 84 -3.08 14.26 8.32
CA SER A 84 -1.70 13.74 8.29
C SER A 84 -0.67 14.76 7.76
N CYS A 85 -1.12 15.89 7.23
CA CYS A 85 -0.27 16.95 6.68
C CYS A 85 -0.47 18.27 7.43
N GLY A 86 0.61 19.04 7.61
CA GLY A 86 0.57 20.31 8.33
C GLY A 86 0.43 20.13 9.84
N ILE A 87 -0.32 21.02 10.50
CA ILE A 87 -0.52 20.98 11.95
C ILE A 87 -1.64 19.99 12.28
N VAL A 88 -1.28 18.82 12.79
CA VAL A 88 -2.19 17.80 13.33
C VAL A 88 -2.36 18.05 14.84
N ARG A 89 -3.59 18.00 15.35
CA ARG A 89 -3.93 18.21 16.78
C ARG A 89 -4.44 16.93 17.42
#